data_AF-A0A179EZ15-F1
#
_entry.id   AF-A0A179EZ15-F1
#
_cell.length_a   1.000
_cell.length_b   1.000
_cell.length_c   1.000
_cell.angle_alpha   90.00
_cell.angle_beta   90.00
_cell.angle_gamma   90.00
#
_symmetry.space_group_name_H-M   'P 1'
#
loop_
_entity.id
_entity.type
_entity.pdbx_description
1 polymer ?
#
loop_
_entity_poly.entity_id
_entity_poly.type
_entity_poly.pdbx_seq_one_letter_code
_entity_poly.pdbx_strand_id
1 'polypeptide(L)'
;MKYVKAIIFGCLAALAAAQMTKESILLAMEDSSKTMAKLDSKFTLIVQGGAVNVILGNREETGDMDFLATNYKPMDPSAYGEVLDKLKRGWLWAYTQAKKRQQPIPSNWVDTSISIFFNRKEALFKKFTSEAEAQATILSTAGMDKDGTGIKFIAAPWDWQFVSKMVQHEKDYDLDDATFYLQQWLKKVETSSISYDRIAQWFSAWSFTVPSDLAALCKEINRKGGAQLITGNF
;
A
#
# COMPACT_ATOMS: atom_id res chain seq x y z
N MET A 1 0.03 4.06 -63.82
CA MET A 1 0.23 4.64 -62.47
C MET A 1 -1.07 4.55 -61.68
N LYS A 2 -1.23 3.53 -60.82
CA LYS A 2 -2.31 3.44 -59.83
C LYS A 2 -1.64 3.23 -58.47
N TYR A 3 -1.70 4.25 -57.62
CA TYR A 3 -1.21 4.18 -56.24
C TYR A 3 -2.22 3.43 -55.38
N VAL A 4 -1.82 2.28 -54.84
CA VAL A 4 -2.55 1.60 -53.78
C VAL A 4 -2.10 2.20 -52.45
N LYS A 5 -2.98 2.97 -51.80
CA LYS A 5 -2.81 3.38 -50.40
C LYS A 5 -3.17 2.19 -49.51
N ALA A 6 -2.17 1.51 -48.97
CA ALA A 6 -2.37 0.58 -47.87
C ALA A 6 -2.72 1.39 -46.61
N ILE A 7 -3.97 1.24 -46.15
CA ILE A 7 -4.41 1.73 -44.85
C ILE A 7 -3.90 0.73 -43.82
N ILE A 8 -2.87 1.10 -43.06
CA ILE A 8 -2.44 0.38 -41.88
C ILE A 8 -3.47 0.69 -40.78
N PHE A 9 -4.38 -0.25 -40.54
CA PHE A 9 -5.18 -0.28 -39.31
C PHE A 9 -4.22 -0.59 -38.16
N GLY A 10 -3.73 0.46 -37.50
CA GLY A 10 -3.06 0.33 -36.22
C GLY A 10 -4.06 -0.18 -35.20
N CYS A 11 -3.86 -1.41 -34.71
CA CYS A 11 -4.49 -1.90 -33.50
C CYS A 11 -4.10 -0.96 -32.35
N LEU A 12 -4.99 -0.04 -31.99
CA LEU A 12 -5.03 0.56 -30.67
C LEU A 12 -5.46 -0.54 -29.69
N ALA A 13 -4.54 -1.45 -29.38
CA ALA A 13 -4.63 -2.17 -28.12
C ALA A 13 -4.55 -1.09 -27.04
N ALA A 14 -5.65 -0.87 -26.31
CA ALA A 14 -5.58 -0.16 -25.06
C ALA A 14 -4.46 -0.82 -24.26
N LEU A 15 -3.37 -0.08 -23.99
CA LEU A 15 -2.36 -0.56 -23.05
C LEU A 15 -3.10 -0.70 -21.73
N ALA A 16 -3.52 -1.92 -21.40
CA ALA A 16 -3.85 -2.27 -20.04
C ALA A 16 -2.63 -1.83 -19.21
N ALA A 17 -2.86 -0.96 -18.23
CA ALA A 17 -1.79 -0.51 -17.35
C ALA A 17 -1.11 -1.76 -16.78
N ALA A 18 0.21 -1.87 -16.92
CA ALA A 18 0.95 -3.04 -16.48
C ALA A 18 0.66 -3.28 -14.99
N GLN A 19 0.02 -4.41 -14.70
CA GLN A 19 -0.26 -4.82 -13.33
C GLN A 19 0.98 -5.47 -12.73
N MET A 20 1.16 -5.29 -11.42
CA MET A 20 2.28 -5.85 -10.68
C MET A 20 1.85 -7.05 -9.88
N THR A 21 2.57 -8.16 -10.06
CA THR A 21 2.43 -9.39 -9.28
C THR A 21 3.29 -9.32 -8.02
N LYS A 22 3.12 -10.27 -7.10
CA LYS A 22 4.00 -10.40 -5.93
C LYS A 22 5.49 -10.47 -6.31
N GLU A 23 5.82 -11.22 -7.36
CA GLU A 23 7.20 -11.37 -7.81
C GLU A 23 7.77 -10.07 -8.34
N SER A 24 7.04 -9.36 -9.21
CA SER A 24 7.53 -8.11 -9.80
C SER A 24 7.68 -7.00 -8.76
N ILE A 25 6.79 -6.93 -7.76
CA ILE A 25 6.88 -5.99 -6.64
C ILE A 25 8.12 -6.28 -5.78
N LEU A 26 8.33 -7.54 -5.37
CA LEU A 26 9.44 -7.90 -4.50
C LEU A 26 10.80 -7.66 -5.17
N LEU A 27 10.91 -7.96 -6.46
CA LEU A 27 12.12 -7.64 -7.24
C LEU A 27 12.33 -6.13 -7.39
N ALA A 28 11.26 -5.35 -7.60
CA ALA A 28 11.36 -3.89 -7.66
C ALA A 28 11.76 -3.26 -6.31
N MET A 29 11.23 -3.79 -5.20
CA MET A 29 11.64 -3.43 -3.85
C MET A 29 13.13 -3.73 -3.62
N GLU A 30 13.59 -4.92 -4.02
CA GLU A 30 14.99 -5.33 -3.88
C GLU A 30 15.93 -4.42 -4.69
N ASP A 31 15.61 -4.14 -5.96
CA ASP A 31 16.43 -3.25 -6.80
C ASP A 31 16.50 -1.83 -6.24
N SER A 32 15.36 -1.32 -5.76
CA SER A 32 15.28 0.01 -5.13
C SER A 32 16.15 0.05 -3.88
N SER A 33 16.07 -0.99 -3.04
CA SER A 33 16.84 -1.14 -1.81
C SER A 33 18.35 -1.22 -2.08
N LYS A 34 18.77 -2.09 -3.02
CA LYS A 34 20.18 -2.18 -3.47
C LYS A 34 20.73 -0.85 -3.97
N THR A 35 19.88 -0.06 -4.63
CA THR A 35 20.27 1.27 -5.12
C THR A 35 20.47 2.24 -3.97
N MET A 36 19.58 2.24 -2.97
CA MET A 36 19.75 3.09 -1.78
C MET A 36 20.93 2.66 -0.92
N ALA A 37 21.20 1.36 -0.82
CA ALA A 37 22.38 0.81 -0.15
C ALA A 37 23.68 1.35 -0.77
N LYS A 38 23.79 1.32 -2.12
CA LYS A 38 24.92 1.93 -2.85
C LYS A 38 25.08 3.43 -2.66
N LEU A 39 24.01 4.12 -2.25
CA LEU A 39 24.01 5.56 -1.95
C LEU A 39 24.16 5.83 -0.45
N ASP A 40 24.55 4.84 0.35
CA ASP A 40 24.73 4.95 1.80
C ASP A 40 23.49 5.55 2.50
N SER A 41 22.30 5.17 2.02
CA SER A 41 21.04 5.76 2.45
C SER A 41 20.15 4.72 3.12
N LYS A 42 19.63 5.07 4.30
CA LYS A 42 18.75 4.22 5.10
C LYS A 42 17.34 4.78 5.13
N PHE A 43 16.37 3.97 4.71
CA PHE A 43 14.95 4.31 4.74
C PHE A 43 14.12 3.18 5.33
N THR A 44 13.03 3.56 6.00
CA THR A 44 11.90 2.66 6.25
C THR A 44 10.67 3.24 5.58
N LEU A 45 10.07 2.46 4.68
CA LEU A 45 8.84 2.81 3.97
C LEU A 45 7.69 1.97 4.53
N ILE A 46 6.62 2.65 4.92
CA ILE A 46 5.35 2.05 5.33
C ILE A 46 4.47 1.96 4.09
N VAL A 47 4.22 0.75 3.64
CA VAL A 47 3.46 0.41 2.43
C VAL A 47 2.01 0.10 2.83
N GLN A 48 1.05 0.52 2.01
CA GLN A 48 -0.36 0.24 2.23
C GLN A 48 -1.05 -0.25 0.94
N GLY A 49 -2.33 -0.62 1.07
CA GLY A 49 -3.20 -0.83 -0.09
C GLY A 49 -2.87 -2.11 -0.85
N GLY A 50 -3.04 -2.05 -2.18
CA GLY A 50 -2.98 -3.22 -3.06
C GLY A 50 -1.66 -3.98 -2.97
N ALA A 51 -0.52 -3.29 -2.87
CA ALA A 51 0.79 -3.94 -2.75
C ALA A 51 0.91 -4.82 -1.50
N VAL A 52 0.32 -4.40 -0.37
CA VAL A 52 0.29 -5.22 0.86
C VAL A 52 -0.52 -6.50 0.62
N ASN A 53 -1.70 -6.36 0.00
CA ASN A 53 -2.57 -7.49 -0.32
C ASN A 53 -1.90 -8.47 -1.28
N VAL A 54 -1.20 -7.98 -2.29
CA VAL A 54 -0.49 -8.83 -3.25
C VAL A 54 0.68 -9.58 -2.60
N ILE A 55 1.50 -8.90 -1.81
CA ILE A 55 2.66 -9.53 -1.15
C ILE A 55 2.19 -10.60 -0.14
N LEU A 56 1.12 -10.32 0.61
CA LEU A 56 0.62 -11.21 1.65
C LEU A 56 -0.41 -12.24 1.15
N GLY A 57 -0.78 -12.19 -0.13
CA GLY A 57 -1.56 -13.22 -0.81
C GLY A 57 -3.07 -13.06 -0.77
N ASN A 58 -3.61 -11.87 -0.49
CA ASN A 58 -5.03 -11.56 -0.63
C ASN A 58 -5.42 -11.25 -2.09
N ARG A 59 -4.47 -10.79 -2.90
CA ARG A 59 -4.68 -10.42 -4.31
C ARG A 59 -3.56 -11.00 -5.18
N GLU A 60 -3.87 -11.23 -6.45
CA GLU A 60 -2.86 -11.65 -7.44
C GLU A 60 -2.02 -10.47 -7.93
N GLU A 61 -2.66 -9.30 -8.10
CA GLU A 61 -2.04 -8.12 -8.71
C GLU A 61 -2.56 -6.77 -8.19
N THR A 62 -1.76 -5.72 -8.42
CA THR A 62 -2.03 -4.31 -8.11
C THR A 62 -1.42 -3.37 -9.15
N GLY A 63 -1.98 -2.17 -9.31
CA GLY A 63 -1.46 -1.18 -10.27
C GLY A 63 -0.20 -0.46 -9.79
N ASP A 64 -0.08 -0.26 -8.49
CA ASP A 64 0.96 0.56 -7.84
C ASP A 64 1.21 0.10 -6.39
N MET A 65 2.15 0.80 -5.76
CA MET A 65 2.55 0.65 -4.36
C MET A 65 2.48 2.01 -3.67
N ASP A 66 1.41 2.22 -2.89
CA ASP A 66 1.29 3.36 -1.99
C ASP A 66 2.25 3.23 -0.81
N PHE A 67 2.96 4.32 -0.49
CA PHE A 67 3.83 4.31 0.68
C PHE A 67 4.01 5.69 1.36
N LEU A 68 4.51 5.65 2.59
CA LEU A 68 5.07 6.79 3.32
C LEU A 68 6.46 6.46 3.85
N ALA A 69 7.40 7.39 3.71
CA ALA A 69 8.67 7.27 4.41
C ALA A 69 8.51 7.70 5.89
N THR A 70 9.08 6.94 6.82
CA THR A 70 9.04 7.23 8.27
C THR A 70 9.69 8.56 8.66
N ASN A 71 10.60 9.08 7.83
CA ASN A 71 11.24 10.39 8.02
C ASN A 71 10.48 11.55 7.35
N TYR A 72 9.28 11.31 6.82
CA TYR A 72 8.37 12.38 6.40
C TYR A 72 8.09 13.34 7.58
N LYS A 73 8.05 14.64 7.28
CA LYS A 73 7.74 15.68 8.25
C LYS A 73 6.41 16.34 7.88
N PRO A 74 5.29 15.95 8.51
CA PRO A 74 3.96 16.50 8.19
C PRO A 74 3.82 18.02 8.35
N MET A 75 4.66 18.62 9.18
CA MET A 75 4.70 20.07 9.42
C MET A 75 5.57 20.83 8.42
N ASP A 76 6.38 20.13 7.62
CA ASP A 76 7.19 20.68 6.55
C ASP A 76 7.08 19.79 5.29
N PRO A 77 5.94 19.84 4.58
CA PRO A 77 5.75 19.04 3.36
C PRO A 77 6.76 19.37 2.26
N SER A 78 7.32 20.58 2.24
CA SER A 78 8.38 20.98 1.29
C SER A 78 9.66 20.15 1.48
N ALA A 79 10.07 19.90 2.72
CA ALA A 79 11.23 19.07 3.01
C ALA A 79 11.04 17.60 2.59
N TYR A 80 9.80 17.14 2.39
CA TYR A 80 9.56 15.79 1.88
C TYR A 80 10.06 15.62 0.45
N GLY A 81 10.12 16.69 -0.35
CA GLY A 81 10.66 16.66 -1.70
C GLY A 81 12.07 16.10 -1.76
N GLU A 82 12.93 16.45 -0.80
CA GLU A 82 14.31 15.95 -0.73
C GLU A 82 14.38 14.44 -0.46
N VAL A 83 13.49 13.94 0.42
CA VAL A 83 13.37 12.51 0.70
C VAL A 83 12.90 11.76 -0.53
N LEU A 84 11.86 12.27 -1.20
CA LEU A 84 11.32 11.68 -2.42
C LEU A 84 12.34 11.71 -3.57
N ASP A 85 13.11 12.78 -3.73
CA ASP A 85 14.12 12.89 -4.78
C ASP A 85 15.26 11.88 -4.62
N LYS A 86 15.63 11.55 -3.37
CA LYS A 86 16.56 10.44 -3.11
C LYS A 86 15.95 9.09 -3.51
N LEU A 87 14.73 8.82 -3.07
CA LEU A 87 14.04 7.56 -3.36
C LEU A 87 13.72 7.36 -4.86
N LYS A 88 13.42 8.44 -5.60
CA LYS A 88 13.18 8.43 -7.05
C LYS A 88 14.31 7.77 -7.83
N ARG A 89 15.56 7.92 -7.39
CA ARG A 89 16.71 7.25 -8.03
C ARG A 89 16.60 5.73 -7.93
N GLY A 90 16.19 5.23 -6.76
CA GLY A 90 15.94 3.80 -6.54
C GLY A 90 14.80 3.28 -7.41
N TRP A 91 13.68 3.99 -7.44
CA TRP A 91 12.52 3.56 -8.23
C TRP A 91 12.76 3.60 -9.74
N LEU A 92 13.46 4.63 -10.23
CA LEU A 92 13.83 4.74 -11.64
C LEU A 92 14.79 3.60 -12.05
N TRP A 93 15.70 3.23 -11.15
CA TRP A 93 16.58 2.08 -11.38
C TRP A 93 15.79 0.78 -11.41
N ALA A 94 14.93 0.53 -10.43
CA ALA A 94 14.07 -0.65 -10.39
C ALA A 94 13.21 -0.78 -11.66
N TYR A 95 12.59 0.32 -12.11
CA TYR A 95 11.84 0.35 -13.37
C TYR A 95 12.73 0.01 -14.57
N THR A 96 13.93 0.59 -14.65
CA THR A 96 14.89 0.30 -15.74
C THR A 96 15.32 -1.17 -15.75
N GLN A 97 15.52 -1.79 -14.58
CA GLN A 97 15.83 -3.21 -14.49
C GLN A 97 14.63 -4.09 -14.86
N ALA A 98 13.43 -3.72 -14.41
CA ALA A 98 12.19 -4.46 -14.68
C ALA A 98 11.86 -4.53 -16.19
N LYS A 99 12.22 -3.51 -16.99
CA LYS A 99 12.07 -3.55 -18.46
C LYS A 99 12.80 -4.72 -19.13
N LYS A 100 13.83 -5.26 -18.48
CA LYS A 100 14.61 -6.40 -18.98
C LYS A 100 14.04 -7.75 -18.53
N ARG A 101 12.99 -7.74 -17.68
CA ARG A 101 12.36 -8.93 -17.12
C ARG A 101 11.10 -9.31 -17.92
N GLN A 102 10.63 -10.53 -17.72
CA GLN A 102 9.37 -11.01 -18.30
C GLN A 102 8.15 -10.28 -17.72
N GLN A 103 8.24 -9.82 -16.47
CA GLN A 103 7.18 -9.08 -15.78
C GLN A 103 7.65 -7.64 -15.49
N PRO A 104 7.36 -6.69 -16.39
CA PRO A 104 7.70 -5.28 -16.17
C PRO A 104 6.82 -4.68 -15.07
N ILE A 105 7.32 -3.62 -14.44
CA ILE A 105 6.51 -2.75 -13.56
C ILE A 105 6.16 -1.46 -14.31
N PRO A 106 5.03 -0.81 -14.01
CA PRO A 106 4.70 0.47 -14.61
C PRO A 106 5.69 1.57 -14.18
N SER A 107 5.83 2.62 -14.99
CA SER A 107 6.75 3.73 -14.67
C SER A 107 6.34 4.51 -13.42
N ASN A 108 5.06 4.47 -13.08
CA ASN A 108 4.42 5.08 -11.91
C ASN A 108 4.03 4.02 -10.87
N TRP A 109 4.85 2.97 -10.72
CA TRP A 109 4.57 1.85 -9.81
C TRP A 109 4.57 2.20 -8.32
N VAL A 110 4.90 3.44 -7.95
CA VAL A 110 4.84 3.93 -6.57
C VAL A 110 3.97 5.17 -6.50
N ASP A 111 3.20 5.30 -5.41
CA ASP A 111 2.41 6.48 -5.11
C ASP A 111 2.71 7.00 -3.69
N THR A 112 2.73 8.33 -3.56
CA THR A 112 2.98 9.09 -2.33
C THR A 112 1.81 10.00 -1.96
N SER A 113 0.71 9.95 -2.72
CA SER A 113 -0.48 10.78 -2.54
C SER A 113 -1.03 10.74 -1.12
N ILE A 114 -0.87 9.61 -0.43
CA ILE A 114 -1.25 9.46 0.98
C ILE A 114 -0.58 10.48 1.92
N SER A 115 0.59 11.01 1.58
CA SER A 115 1.24 12.07 2.38
C SER A 115 0.36 13.30 2.56
N ILE A 116 -0.49 13.60 1.57
CA ILE A 116 -1.43 14.72 1.63
C ILE A 116 -2.41 14.57 2.80
N PHE A 117 -2.82 13.34 3.12
CA PHE A 117 -3.73 13.08 4.24
C PHE A 117 -3.14 13.51 5.59
N PHE A 118 -1.82 13.37 5.73
CA PHE A 118 -1.10 13.67 6.96
C PHE A 118 -0.62 15.12 7.03
N ASN A 119 -0.75 15.93 5.98
CA ASN A 119 -0.33 17.34 5.99
C ASN A 119 -0.89 18.07 7.21
N ARG A 120 0.01 18.67 8.01
CA ARG A 120 -0.30 19.37 9.27
C ARG A 120 -0.97 18.51 10.35
N LYS A 121 -0.87 17.18 10.27
CA LYS A 121 -1.38 16.21 11.27
C LYS A 121 -0.24 15.40 11.89
N GLU A 122 0.72 16.09 12.51
CA GLU A 122 1.91 15.46 13.10
C GLU A 122 1.58 14.34 14.11
N ALA A 123 0.64 14.59 15.02
CA ALA A 123 0.23 13.59 16.01
C ALA A 123 -0.34 12.31 15.36
N LEU A 124 -1.12 12.46 14.28
CA LEU A 124 -1.70 11.34 13.55
C LEU A 124 -0.63 10.55 12.78
N PHE A 125 0.33 11.24 12.17
CA PHE A 125 1.46 10.61 11.50
C PHE A 125 2.37 9.88 12.48
N LYS A 126 2.63 10.47 13.66
CA LYS A 126 3.38 9.81 14.74
C LYS A 126 2.68 8.53 15.21
N LYS A 127 1.35 8.56 15.37
CA LYS A 127 0.56 7.36 15.66
C LYS A 127 0.74 6.32 14.55
N PHE A 128 0.49 6.69 13.30
CA PHE A 128 0.60 5.82 12.11
C PHE A 128 1.97 5.13 12.02
N THR A 129 3.05 5.89 12.16
CA THR A 129 4.42 5.37 12.12
C THR A 129 4.71 4.44 13.30
N SER A 130 4.40 4.87 14.52
CA SER A 130 4.66 4.06 15.72
C SER A 130 3.88 2.74 15.73
N GLU A 131 2.63 2.74 15.25
CA GLU A 131 1.81 1.53 15.20
C GLU A 131 2.26 0.59 14.08
N ALA A 132 2.70 1.11 12.93
CA ALA A 132 3.29 0.28 11.86
C ALA A 132 4.59 -0.41 12.35
N GLU A 133 5.43 0.33 13.05
CA GLU A 133 6.67 -0.19 13.64
C GLU A 133 6.40 -1.23 14.72
N ALA A 134 5.42 -0.98 15.61
CA ALA A 134 5.02 -1.93 16.65
C ALA A 134 4.35 -3.19 16.08
N GLN A 135 3.57 -3.06 15.00
CA GLN A 135 2.99 -4.19 14.27
C GLN A 135 4.07 -5.07 13.65
N ALA A 136 5.17 -4.48 13.19
CA ALA A 136 6.38 -5.14 12.70
C ALA A 136 6.16 -6.15 11.55
N THR A 137 5.13 -5.96 10.73
CA THR A 137 4.91 -6.78 9.52
C THR A 137 5.88 -6.34 8.43
N ILE A 138 6.97 -7.08 8.26
CA ILE A 138 7.97 -6.86 7.21
C ILE A 138 7.44 -7.41 5.88
N LEU A 139 7.47 -6.58 4.85
CA LEU A 139 7.14 -6.97 3.47
C LEU A 139 8.40 -7.36 2.69
N SER A 140 9.50 -6.59 2.88
CA SER A 140 10.80 -6.92 2.30
C SER A 140 11.93 -6.19 3.02
N THR A 141 13.05 -6.87 3.19
CA THR A 141 14.38 -6.31 3.53
C THR A 141 15.43 -6.73 2.50
N ALA A 142 14.99 -7.30 1.37
CA ALA A 142 15.90 -7.72 0.31
C ALA A 142 16.67 -6.51 -0.24
N GLY A 143 17.95 -6.70 -0.51
CA GLY A 143 18.82 -5.63 -1.04
C GLY A 143 19.39 -4.67 -0.01
N MET A 144 19.09 -4.84 1.29
CA MET A 144 19.73 -4.09 2.37
C MET A 144 21.12 -4.66 2.70
N ASP A 145 22.02 -3.79 3.15
CA ASP A 145 23.31 -4.16 3.73
C ASP A 145 23.17 -4.65 5.18
N LYS A 146 24.24 -5.26 5.72
CA LYS A 146 24.23 -5.89 7.06
C LYS A 146 24.02 -4.89 8.21
N ASP A 147 24.39 -3.63 8.01
CA ASP A 147 24.20 -2.51 8.96
C ASP A 147 22.79 -1.88 8.87
N GLY A 148 21.97 -2.38 7.94
CA GLY A 148 20.62 -1.90 7.68
C GLY A 148 20.55 -0.70 6.73
N THR A 149 21.62 -0.40 5.98
CA THR A 149 21.60 0.55 4.85
C THR A 149 20.78 -0.04 3.70
N GLY A 150 20.01 0.79 2.99
CA GLY A 150 19.00 0.36 2.02
C GLY A 150 17.57 0.72 2.46
N ILE A 151 16.58 0.00 1.93
CA ILE A 151 15.16 0.24 2.24
C ILE A 151 14.55 -0.96 2.97
N LYS A 152 13.99 -0.71 4.15
CA LYS A 152 13.09 -1.62 4.84
C LYS A 152 11.64 -1.30 4.46
N PHE A 153 10.89 -2.28 3.96
CA PHE A 153 9.48 -2.15 3.64
C PHE A 153 8.63 -2.84 4.71
N ILE A 154 7.72 -2.11 5.34
CA ILE A 154 6.78 -2.64 6.34
C ILE A 154 5.34 -2.30 5.95
N ALA A 155 4.37 -3.08 6.40
CA ALA A 155 2.96 -2.78 6.18
C ALA A 155 2.47 -1.65 7.10
N ALA A 156 1.53 -0.85 6.62
CA ALA A 156 0.76 0.10 7.41
C ALA A 156 -0.06 -0.60 8.52
N PRO A 157 -0.50 0.13 9.56
CA PRO A 157 -1.32 -0.45 10.63
C PRO A 157 -2.57 -1.11 10.05
N TRP A 158 -2.92 -2.31 10.54
CA TRP A 158 -4.04 -3.08 9.99
C TRP A 158 -5.39 -2.37 10.15
N ASP A 159 -5.61 -1.73 11.30
CA ASP A 159 -6.81 -0.96 11.58
C ASP A 159 -6.91 0.30 10.70
N TRP A 160 -5.79 0.99 10.44
CA TRP A 160 -5.71 2.08 9.46
C TRP A 160 -6.13 1.61 8.05
N GLN A 161 -5.55 0.49 7.59
CA GLN A 161 -5.84 -0.03 6.26
C GLN A 161 -7.30 -0.50 6.15
N PHE A 162 -7.82 -1.13 7.21
CA PHE A 162 -9.22 -1.50 7.34
C PHE A 162 -10.15 -0.28 7.20
N VAL A 163 -9.97 0.76 8.04
CA VAL A 163 -10.87 1.93 7.99
C VAL A 163 -10.76 2.66 6.66
N SER A 164 -9.57 2.75 6.07
CA SER A 164 -9.36 3.41 4.78
C SER A 164 -10.16 2.74 3.66
N LYS A 165 -10.19 1.40 3.64
CA LYS A 165 -11.02 0.64 2.69
C LYS A 165 -12.52 0.74 2.96
N MET A 166 -12.92 0.81 4.22
CA MET A 166 -14.32 0.98 4.59
C MET A 166 -14.86 2.36 4.19
N VAL A 167 -14.01 3.41 4.19
CA VAL A 167 -14.40 4.76 3.73
C VAL A 167 -14.44 4.85 2.20
N GLN A 168 -13.49 4.23 1.50
CA GLN A 168 -13.31 4.36 0.05
C GLN A 168 -13.81 3.13 -0.71
N HIS A 169 -14.95 2.54 -0.32
CA HIS A 169 -15.45 1.26 -0.85
C HIS A 169 -16.06 1.38 -2.26
N GLU A 170 -15.34 1.98 -3.20
CA GLU A 170 -15.79 2.22 -4.58
C GLU A 170 -15.50 1.04 -5.52
N LYS A 171 -14.56 0.16 -5.16
CA LYS A 171 -14.15 -1.00 -5.96
C LYS A 171 -14.71 -2.27 -5.35
N ASP A 172 -15.03 -3.23 -6.20
CA ASP A 172 -15.60 -4.52 -5.81
C ASP A 172 -14.72 -5.29 -4.80
N TYR A 173 -13.40 -5.08 -4.84
CA TYR A 173 -12.43 -5.73 -3.96
C TYR A 173 -12.17 -4.98 -2.64
N ASP A 174 -12.69 -3.77 -2.43
CA ASP A 174 -12.31 -2.97 -1.26
C ASP A 174 -12.78 -3.60 0.06
N LEU A 175 -13.95 -4.22 0.07
CA LEU A 175 -14.45 -4.92 1.26
C LEU A 175 -13.77 -6.29 1.47
N ASP A 176 -13.24 -6.91 0.42
CA ASP A 176 -12.39 -8.09 0.56
C ASP A 176 -11.04 -7.72 1.18
N ASP A 177 -10.43 -6.62 0.71
CA ASP A 177 -9.22 -6.05 1.29
C ASP A 177 -9.44 -5.64 2.76
N ALA A 178 -10.56 -4.97 3.08
CA ALA A 178 -10.93 -4.65 4.45
C ALA A 178 -11.06 -5.92 5.31
N THR A 179 -11.77 -6.94 4.82
CA THR A 179 -11.92 -8.23 5.53
C THR A 179 -10.55 -8.84 5.83
N PHE A 180 -9.65 -8.85 4.85
CA PHE A 180 -8.29 -9.35 5.03
C PHE A 180 -7.53 -8.59 6.12
N TYR A 181 -7.54 -7.24 6.09
CA TYR A 181 -6.87 -6.44 7.11
C TYR A 181 -7.43 -6.68 8.51
N LEU A 182 -8.75 -6.81 8.65
CA LEU A 182 -9.36 -7.14 9.93
C LEU A 182 -8.87 -8.51 10.44
N GLN A 183 -8.82 -9.52 9.58
CA GLN A 183 -8.30 -10.84 9.94
C GLN A 183 -6.82 -10.79 10.36
N GLN A 184 -5.99 -10.00 9.68
CA GLN A 184 -4.59 -9.79 10.09
C GLN A 184 -4.50 -9.11 11.46
N TRP A 185 -5.35 -8.12 11.72
CA TRP A 185 -5.42 -7.46 13.03
C TRP A 185 -5.84 -8.44 14.13
N LEU A 186 -6.94 -9.18 13.92
CA LEU A 186 -7.48 -10.17 14.86
C LEU A 186 -6.43 -11.24 15.20
N LYS A 187 -5.73 -11.76 14.19
CA LYS A 187 -4.63 -12.70 14.37
C LYS A 187 -3.49 -12.10 15.20
N LYS A 188 -3.12 -10.84 14.95
CA LYS A 188 -2.02 -10.15 15.64
C LYS A 188 -2.32 -9.90 17.12
N VAL A 189 -3.59 -9.64 17.47
CA VAL A 189 -4.01 -9.40 18.86
C VAL A 189 -4.58 -10.65 19.54
N GLU A 190 -4.49 -11.81 18.89
CA GLU A 190 -4.92 -13.12 19.40
C GLU A 190 -6.39 -13.15 19.83
N THR A 191 -7.27 -12.52 19.04
CA THR A 191 -8.72 -12.56 19.25
C THR A 191 -9.46 -13.00 18.00
N SER A 192 -10.64 -13.58 18.15
CA SER A 192 -11.45 -14.07 17.04
C SER A 192 -12.44 -13.04 16.50
N SER A 193 -12.75 -12.01 17.28
CA SER A 193 -13.72 -10.98 16.88
C SER A 193 -13.47 -9.63 17.55
N ILE A 194 -14.08 -8.59 17.00
CA ILE A 194 -14.07 -7.23 17.53
C ILE A 194 -15.48 -6.67 17.62
N SER A 195 -15.79 -5.89 18.65
CA SER A 195 -17.10 -5.25 18.79
C SER A 195 -17.30 -4.12 17.77
N TYR A 196 -18.52 -3.94 17.29
CA TYR A 196 -18.96 -2.84 16.44
C TYR A 196 -18.54 -1.46 16.99
N ASP A 197 -18.74 -1.21 18.28
CA ASP A 197 -18.36 0.06 18.90
C ASP A 197 -16.86 0.35 18.78
N ARG A 198 -16.03 -0.69 18.83
CA ARG A 198 -14.58 -0.58 18.69
C ARG A 198 -14.18 -0.33 17.23
N ILE A 199 -14.91 -0.91 16.27
CA ILE A 199 -14.79 -0.54 14.86
C ILE A 199 -15.12 0.94 14.66
N ALA A 200 -16.24 1.43 15.21
CA ALA A 200 -16.62 2.84 15.12
C ALA A 200 -15.56 3.77 15.75
N GLN A 201 -14.95 3.36 16.87
CA GLN A 201 -13.84 4.08 17.50
C GLN A 201 -12.59 4.17 16.61
N TRP A 202 -12.29 3.16 15.79
CA TRP A 202 -11.15 3.21 14.87
C TRP A 202 -11.25 4.34 13.85
N PHE A 203 -12.44 4.60 13.28
CA PHE A 203 -12.61 5.73 12.36
C PHE A 203 -12.21 7.05 13.03
N SER A 204 -12.72 7.30 14.24
CA SER A 204 -12.38 8.49 15.01
C SER A 204 -10.89 8.53 15.35
N ALA A 205 -10.30 7.41 15.75
CA ALA A 205 -8.88 7.29 16.08
C ALA A 205 -7.95 7.56 14.89
N TRP A 206 -8.46 7.44 13.66
CA TRP A 206 -7.76 7.74 12.42
C TRP A 206 -8.24 9.02 11.73
N SER A 207 -9.06 9.84 12.42
CA SER A 207 -9.63 11.08 11.89
C SER A 207 -10.47 10.89 10.61
N PHE A 208 -11.12 9.74 10.48
CA PHE A 208 -12.17 9.49 9.49
C PHE A 208 -13.55 9.69 10.10
N THR A 209 -14.49 10.15 9.27
CA THR A 209 -15.91 10.13 9.63
C THR A 209 -16.41 8.69 9.64
N VAL A 210 -17.19 8.33 10.66
CA VAL A 210 -17.87 7.03 10.71
C VAL A 210 -18.89 6.96 9.56
N PRO A 211 -18.83 5.97 8.65
CA PRO A 211 -19.80 5.82 7.58
C PRO A 211 -21.22 5.67 8.14
N SER A 212 -22.19 6.35 7.54
CA SER A 212 -23.60 6.27 7.98
C SER A 212 -24.19 4.88 7.82
N ASP A 213 -23.61 4.08 6.94
CA ASP A 213 -23.97 2.70 6.62
C ASP A 213 -23.03 1.67 7.28
N LEU A 214 -22.24 2.06 8.29
CA LEU A 214 -21.26 1.18 8.94
C LEU A 214 -21.85 -0.18 9.36
N ALA A 215 -23.10 -0.21 9.84
CA ALA A 215 -23.81 -1.44 10.19
C ALA A 215 -23.92 -2.42 9.02
N ALA A 216 -24.27 -1.93 7.82
CA ALA A 216 -24.36 -2.74 6.62
C ALA A 216 -22.97 -3.23 6.18
N LEU A 217 -21.97 -2.34 6.22
CA LEU A 217 -20.59 -2.71 5.90
C LEU A 217 -20.06 -3.80 6.85
N CYS A 218 -20.30 -3.71 8.16
CA CYS A 218 -19.88 -4.73 9.12
C CYS A 218 -20.54 -6.10 8.86
N LYS A 219 -21.82 -6.13 8.45
CA LYS A 219 -22.50 -7.37 8.04
C LYS A 219 -21.83 -7.98 6.80
N GLU A 220 -21.46 -7.15 5.85
CA GLU A 220 -20.79 -7.56 4.63
C GLU A 220 -19.37 -8.10 4.90
N ILE A 221 -18.61 -7.47 5.80
CA ILE A 221 -17.31 -7.98 6.26
C ILE A 221 -17.45 -9.37 6.91
N ASN A 222 -18.45 -9.57 7.77
CA ASN A 222 -18.72 -10.90 8.35
C ASN A 222 -19.07 -11.94 7.28
N ARG A 223 -19.89 -11.55 6.30
CA ARG A 223 -20.28 -12.42 5.18
C ARG A 223 -19.07 -12.84 4.35
N LYS A 224 -18.23 -11.88 3.95
CA LYS A 224 -17.01 -12.12 3.18
C LYS A 224 -15.97 -12.93 3.96
N GLY A 225 -15.85 -12.66 5.27
CA GLY A 225 -14.96 -13.39 6.16
C GLY A 225 -15.40 -14.82 6.48
N GLY A 226 -16.64 -15.20 6.16
CA GLY A 226 -17.21 -16.52 6.49
C GLY A 226 -17.32 -16.79 8.00
N ALA A 227 -17.25 -15.74 8.83
CA ALA A 227 -17.21 -15.83 10.28
C ALA A 227 -17.75 -14.53 10.91
N GLN A 228 -18.13 -14.61 12.19
CA GLN A 228 -18.54 -13.43 12.97
C GLN A 228 -17.31 -12.64 13.46
N LEU A 229 -16.60 -12.00 12.53
CA LEU A 229 -15.42 -11.17 12.80
C LEU A 229 -15.77 -9.91 13.59
N ILE A 230 -16.97 -9.36 13.37
CA ILE A 230 -17.50 -8.17 14.04
C ILE A 230 -18.76 -8.55 14.82
N THR A 231 -18.80 -8.23 16.11
CA THR A 231 -19.88 -8.57 17.06
C THR A 231 -20.58 -7.32 17.60
N GLY A 232 -21.77 -7.46 18.19
CA GLY A 232 -22.56 -6.35 18.73
C GLY A 232 -23.88 -6.11 17.98
N ASN A 233 -24.65 -5.12 18.41
CA ASN A 233 -25.96 -4.80 17.83
C ASN A 233 -25.81 -3.77 16.71
N PHE A 234 -26.06 -4.21 15.46
CA PHE A 234 -26.10 -3.37 14.26
C PHE A 234 -26.90 -4.04 13.14
#